data_AF-A0A845ZR35-F1
#
_entry.id   AF-A0A845ZR35-F1
#
_cell.length_a   1.000
_cell.length_b   1.000
_cell.length_c   1.000
_cell.angle_alpha   90.00
_cell.angle_beta   90.00
_cell.angle_gamma   90.00
#
_symmetry.space_group_name_H-M   'P 1'
#
loop_
_entity.id
_entity.type
_entity.pdbx_description
1 polymer ?
#
loop_
_entity_poly.entity_id
_entity_poly.type
_entity_poly.pdbx_seq_one_letter_code
_entity_poly.pdbx_strand_id
1 'polypeptide(L)'
;MINVQAPDSILFPQPGVGKVERTITPTKPGRVKFKATYWPARLCDHDSQVTLVPDEQVTVVGRHGITLLVVPAGYISPGNSPEDEPGVQEASQSQSLGLTQKLSSVFSQLWR
;
A
#
# COMPACT_ATOMS: atom_id res chain seq x y z
N MET A 1 28.60 -29.59 -10.87
CA MET A 1 27.15 -29.42 -10.60
C MET A 1 27.01 -28.15 -9.79
N ILE A 2 26.56 -27.05 -10.41
CA ILE A 2 26.40 -25.78 -9.69
C ILE A 2 25.06 -25.80 -8.95
N ASN A 3 25.13 -25.77 -7.62
CA ASN A 3 23.96 -25.61 -6.77
C ASN A 3 23.68 -24.10 -6.66
N VAL A 4 22.88 -23.54 -7.56
CA VAL A 4 22.49 -22.12 -7.51
C VAL A 4 21.32 -22.02 -6.54
N GLN A 5 21.64 -21.85 -5.27
CA GLN A 5 20.67 -21.65 -4.21
C GLN A 5 20.55 -20.15 -3.97
N ALA A 6 19.57 -19.51 -4.60
CA ALA A 6 19.27 -18.12 -4.35
C ALA A 6 17.86 -18.03 -3.71
N PRO A 7 17.73 -17.38 -2.53
CA PRO A 7 16.43 -17.10 -1.93
C PRO A 7 15.83 -15.93 -2.72
N ASP A 8 15.31 -16.21 -3.91
CA ASP A 8 15.28 -15.21 -4.99
C ASP A 8 14.25 -14.09 -4.84
N SER A 9 13.59 -13.94 -3.69
CA SER A 9 12.59 -12.89 -3.44
C SER A 9 13.23 -11.67 -2.78
N ILE A 10 13.25 -10.56 -3.49
CA ILE A 10 13.74 -9.27 -3.01
C ILE A 10 12.58 -8.27 -3.05
N LEU A 11 12.22 -7.72 -1.90
CA LEU A 11 11.27 -6.61 -1.81
C LEU A 11 12.00 -5.30 -2.13
N PHE A 12 11.30 -4.39 -2.81
CA PHE A 12 11.82 -3.06 -3.07
C PHE A 12 11.64 -2.18 -1.83
N PRO A 13 12.64 -1.38 -1.44
CA PRO A 13 12.50 -0.43 -0.33
C PRO A 13 11.35 0.55 -0.53
N GLN A 14 11.09 0.90 -1.79
CA GLN A 14 9.97 1.72 -2.20
C GLN A 14 9.17 0.94 -3.26
N PRO A 15 7.92 0.54 -2.94
CA PRO A 15 7.01 -0.02 -3.92
C PRO A 15 6.77 0.98 -5.05
N GLY A 16 6.57 0.46 -6.26
CA GLY A 16 6.34 1.29 -7.43
C GLY A 16 4.99 1.00 -8.09
N VAL A 17 4.48 1.94 -8.86
CA VAL A 17 3.22 1.76 -9.60
C VAL A 17 3.50 1.08 -10.94
N GLY A 18 2.75 0.03 -11.25
CA GLY A 18 2.75 -0.67 -12.52
C GLY A 18 1.35 -0.69 -13.14
N LYS A 19 1.29 -1.05 -14.43
CA LYS A 19 0.03 -1.28 -15.13
C LYS A 19 0.00 -2.70 -15.71
N VAL A 20 -1.10 -3.41 -15.55
CA VAL A 20 -1.27 -4.75 -16.11
C VAL A 20 -1.36 -4.65 -17.64
N GLU A 21 -0.60 -5.49 -18.33
CA GLU A 21 -0.68 -5.67 -19.78
C GLU A 21 -1.31 -7.01 -20.13
N ARG A 22 -0.96 -8.07 -19.39
CA ARG A 22 -1.58 -9.40 -19.50
C ARG A 22 -2.12 -9.82 -18.15
N THR A 23 -3.34 -10.35 -18.16
CA THR A 23 -4.06 -10.83 -16.97
C THR A 23 -3.18 -11.65 -16.06
N ILE A 24 -3.23 -11.34 -14.77
CA ILE A 24 -2.58 -12.10 -13.69
C ILE A 24 -3.70 -12.76 -12.89
N THR A 25 -3.59 -14.07 -12.70
CA THR A 25 -4.50 -14.83 -11.83
C THR A 25 -3.70 -15.49 -10.70
N PRO A 26 -4.35 -16.05 -9.67
CA PRO A 26 -3.64 -16.73 -8.57
C PRO A 26 -2.81 -17.91 -9.07
N THR A 27 -3.27 -18.55 -10.15
CA THR A 27 -2.65 -19.75 -10.73
C THR A 27 -1.76 -19.46 -11.94
N LYS A 28 -1.90 -18.29 -12.59
CA LYS A 28 -1.21 -17.99 -13.84
C LYS A 28 -0.52 -16.62 -13.78
N PRO A 29 0.81 -16.57 -13.99
CA PRO A 29 1.52 -15.31 -14.10
C PRO A 29 1.09 -14.56 -15.36
N GLY A 30 1.04 -13.24 -15.23
CA GLY A 30 0.75 -12.32 -16.32
C GLY A 30 1.95 -11.43 -16.64
N ARG A 31 1.67 -10.21 -17.07
CA ARG A 31 2.68 -9.23 -17.48
C ARG A 31 2.25 -7.84 -17.09
N VAL A 32 3.20 -7.05 -16.61
CA VAL A 32 2.98 -5.64 -16.25
C VAL A 32 3.96 -4.74 -16.97
N LYS A 33 3.54 -3.52 -17.28
CA LYS A 33 4.41 -2.42 -17.65
C LYS A 33 4.89 -1.73 -16.38
N PHE A 34 6.20 -1.75 -16.14
CA PHE A 34 6.84 -1.17 -14.97
C PHE A 34 8.20 -0.57 -15.36
N LYS A 35 8.48 0.66 -14.92
CA LYS A 35 9.70 1.42 -15.26
C LYS A 35 10.02 1.37 -16.78
N ALA A 36 9.04 1.77 -17.59
CA ALA A 36 9.13 1.85 -19.05
C ALA A 36 9.30 0.53 -19.84
N THR A 37 9.34 -0.63 -19.19
CA THR A 37 9.43 -1.93 -19.89
C THR A 37 8.41 -2.95 -19.36
N TYR A 38 8.34 -4.09 -20.03
CA TYR A 38 7.38 -5.16 -19.74
C TYR A 38 8.05 -6.30 -18.99
N TRP A 39 7.44 -6.71 -17.89
CA TRP A 39 7.97 -7.74 -17.00
C TRP A 39 6.95 -8.86 -16.79
N PRO A 40 7.41 -10.13 -16.68
CA PRO A 40 6.56 -11.17 -16.13
C PRO A 40 6.19 -10.79 -14.68
N ALA A 41 4.95 -11.05 -14.29
CA ALA A 41 4.45 -10.69 -12.98
C ALA A 41 3.53 -11.76 -12.39
N ARG A 42 3.55 -11.89 -11.07
CA ARG A 42 2.65 -12.75 -10.30
C ARG A 42 2.19 -12.02 -9.04
N LEU A 43 1.07 -12.46 -8.48
CA LEU A 43 0.63 -11.99 -7.18
C LEU A 43 1.69 -12.29 -6.12
N CYS A 44 1.89 -11.34 -5.20
CA CYS A 44 2.79 -11.52 -4.06
C CYS A 44 2.28 -12.61 -3.10
N ASP A 45 0.97 -12.73 -2.98
CA ASP A 45 0.28 -13.73 -2.16
C ASP A 45 -0.44 -14.73 -3.08
N HIS A 46 -0.17 -16.02 -2.88
CA HIS A 46 -0.76 -17.11 -3.66
C HIS A 46 -2.18 -17.46 -3.21
N ASP A 47 -2.56 -17.14 -1.97
CA ASP A 47 -3.90 -17.42 -1.43
C ASP A 47 -4.91 -16.32 -1.80
N SER A 48 -4.41 -15.19 -2.31
CA SER A 48 -5.23 -14.10 -2.81
C SER A 48 -6.00 -14.55 -4.05
N GLN A 49 -7.33 -14.62 -3.96
CA GLN A 49 -8.22 -14.99 -5.08
C GLN A 49 -8.47 -13.84 -6.07
N VAL A 50 -7.53 -12.90 -6.17
CA VAL A 50 -7.67 -11.71 -7.01
C VAL A 50 -7.27 -12.03 -8.44
N THR A 51 -8.06 -11.54 -9.39
CA THR A 51 -7.68 -11.51 -10.82
C THR A 51 -7.43 -10.07 -11.22
N LEU A 52 -6.23 -9.81 -11.75
CA LEU A 52 -5.85 -8.49 -12.24
C LEU A 52 -5.94 -8.49 -13.76
N VAL A 53 -6.77 -7.64 -14.34
CA VAL A 53 -7.04 -7.60 -15.80
C VAL A 53 -6.23 -6.49 -16.48
N PRO A 54 -6.04 -6.53 -17.82
CA PRO A 54 -5.29 -5.50 -18.54
C PRO A 54 -5.80 -4.09 -18.23
N ASP A 55 -4.86 -3.14 -18.27
CA ASP A 55 -5.04 -1.72 -17.93
C ASP A 55 -5.30 -1.38 -16.46
N GLU A 56 -5.46 -2.38 -15.57
CA GLU A 56 -5.52 -2.14 -14.14
C GLU A 56 -4.18 -1.66 -13.57
N GLN A 57 -4.27 -0.77 -12.58
CA GLN A 57 -3.12 -0.30 -11.83
C GLN A 57 -2.79 -1.26 -10.69
N VAL A 58 -1.50 -1.53 -10.50
CA VAL A 58 -0.99 -2.43 -9.47
C VAL A 58 0.19 -1.79 -8.74
N THR A 59 0.43 -2.26 -7.52
CA THR A 59 1.63 -1.91 -6.77
C THR A 59 2.65 -3.03 -6.90
N VAL A 60 3.81 -2.71 -7.46
CA VAL A 60 4.97 -3.60 -7.58
C VAL A 60 5.79 -3.51 -6.29
N VAL A 61 5.79 -4.59 -5.52
CA VAL A 61 6.41 -4.65 -4.19
C VAL A 61 7.81 -5.23 -4.19
N GLY A 62 8.18 -5.94 -5.24
CA GLY A 62 9.47 -6.61 -5.32
C GLY A 62 9.60 -7.47 -6.56
N ARG A 63 10.56 -8.38 -6.52
CA ARG A 63 10.79 -9.39 -7.56
C ARG A 63 11.18 -10.73 -6.95
N HIS A 64 10.76 -11.80 -7.60
CA HIS A 64 11.26 -13.14 -7.41
C HIS A 64 12.02 -13.57 -8.67
N GLY A 65 13.36 -13.56 -8.60
CA GLY A 65 14.22 -13.71 -9.77
C GLY A 65 13.95 -12.61 -10.81
N ILE A 66 13.46 -13.01 -11.99
CA ILE A 66 13.06 -12.09 -13.07
C ILE A 66 11.57 -11.72 -13.07
N THR A 67 10.78 -12.27 -12.14
CA THR A 67 9.32 -12.07 -12.07
C THR A 67 8.99 -11.01 -11.04
N LEU A 68 8.22 -9.99 -11.42
CA LEU A 68 7.75 -8.99 -10.47
C LEU A 68 6.68 -9.56 -9.54
N LEU A 69 6.75 -9.18 -8.27
CA LEU A 69 5.72 -9.44 -7.27
C LEU A 69 4.81 -8.22 -7.20
N VAL A 70 3.51 -8.43 -7.37
CA VAL A 70 2.52 -7.36 -7.40
C VAL A 70 1.37 -7.60 -6.45
N VAL A 71 0.75 -6.52 -6.01
CA VAL A 71 -0.51 -6.51 -5.26
C VAL A 71 -1.48 -5.52 -5.91
N PRO A 72 -2.79 -5.66 -5.68
CA PRO A 72 -3.76 -4.67 -6.14
C PRO A 72 -3.41 -3.26 -5.64
N ALA A 73 -3.73 -2.23 -6.44
CA ALA A 73 -3.57 -0.85 -5.97
C ALA A 73 -4.40 -0.63 -4.69
N GLY A 74 -3.83 0.08 -3.70
CA GLY A 74 -4.48 0.35 -2.41
C GLY A 74 -4.39 -0.78 -1.37
N TYR A 75 -3.81 -1.93 -1.70
CA TYR A 75 -3.64 -3.04 -0.73
C TYR A 75 -2.59 -2.75 0.34
N ILE A 76 -1.64 -1.86 0.04
CA ILE A 76 -0.63 -1.38 0.99
C ILE A 76 -1.16 -0.06 1.56
N SER A 77 -1.96 -0.13 2.61
CA SER A 77 -2.17 1.06 3.44
C SER A 77 -0.85 1.38 4.13
N PRO A 78 -0.35 2.63 4.05
CA PRO A 78 0.72 3.08 4.93
C PRO A 78 0.15 3.09 6.35
N GLY A 79 0.23 1.96 7.03
CA GLY A 79 -0.09 1.88 8.45
C GLY A 79 0.90 2.73 9.21
N ASN A 80 0.41 3.85 9.74
CA ASN A 80 0.90 4.59 10.91
C ASN A 80 2.43 4.57 11.10
N SER A 81 3.11 5.66 10.75
CA SER A 81 4.37 5.99 11.43
C SER A 81 4.02 6.55 12.80
N PRO A 82 4.31 5.88 13.94
CA PRO A 82 4.43 6.57 15.21
C PRO A 82 5.68 7.44 15.14
N GLU A 83 5.50 8.65 14.62
CA GLU A 83 6.41 9.77 14.87
C GLU A 83 6.16 10.21 16.32
N ASP A 84 6.59 9.41 17.30
CA ASP A 84 6.71 9.86 18.69
C ASP A 84 7.97 10.74 18.80
N GLU A 85 7.86 11.95 18.26
CA GLU A 85 8.73 13.06 18.64
C GLU A 85 8.57 13.32 20.15
N PRO A 86 9.67 13.45 20.93
CA PRO A 86 9.61 13.75 22.35
C PRO A 86 9.26 15.23 22.57
N GLY A 87 7.98 15.54 22.50
CA GLY A 87 7.42 16.85 22.83
C GLY A 87 7.46 17.10 24.34
N VAL A 88 8.50 17.82 24.76
CA VAL A 88 8.72 18.38 26.10
C VAL A 88 7.45 19.03 26.64
N GLN A 89 6.89 18.50 27.74
CA GLN A 89 5.76 19.11 28.45
C GLN A 89 6.29 20.15 29.44
N GLU A 90 6.48 21.37 28.95
CA GLU A 90 6.52 22.57 29.77
C GLU A 90 5.39 23.50 29.30
N ALA A 91 4.28 23.51 30.03
CA ALA A 91 3.37 24.65 30.06
C ALA A 91 2.35 24.49 31.19
N SER A 92 2.69 25.10 32.32
CA SER A 92 1.81 25.86 33.21
C SER A 92 0.31 25.57 33.13
N GLN A 93 -0.17 24.93 34.19
CA GLN A 93 -1.55 25.07 34.65
C GLN A 93 -1.88 26.57 34.81
N SER A 94 -2.88 27.05 34.07
CA SER A 94 -3.59 28.27 34.41
C SER A 94 -5.04 28.14 33.98
N GLN A 95 -5.87 27.98 35.00
CA GLN A 95 -7.32 27.98 34.96
C GLN A 95 -7.79 29.42 34.66
N SER A 96 -8.79 29.60 33.78
CA SER A 96 -9.97 30.44 34.06
C SER A 96 -10.84 30.71 32.82
N LEU A 97 -12.11 30.30 32.95
CA LEU A 97 -13.35 31.00 32.57
C LEU A 97 -13.30 32.00 31.38
N GLY A 98 -13.96 31.63 30.28
CA GLY A 98 -14.31 32.55 29.20
C GLY A 98 -15.55 32.11 28.42
N LEU A 99 -16.68 32.75 28.72
CA LEU A 99 -18.00 32.56 28.13
C LEU A 99 -18.07 33.05 26.66
N THR A 100 -18.91 32.42 25.83
CA THR A 100 -19.39 32.82 24.48
C THR A 100 -18.37 32.63 23.34
N GLN A 101 -18.66 32.03 22.17
CA GLN A 101 -19.59 32.42 21.08
C GLN A 101 -19.24 31.40 19.96
N LYS A 102 -20.08 30.80 19.12
CA LYS A 102 -21.20 31.31 18.33
C LYS A 102 -21.75 30.14 17.50
N LEU A 103 -23.05 30.18 17.25
CA LEU A 103 -23.92 29.27 16.51
C LEU A 103 -23.51 28.98 15.05
N SER A 104 -24.11 27.90 14.52
CA SER A 104 -24.21 27.42 13.13
C SER A 104 -23.27 26.24 12.83
N SER A 105 -23.66 25.14 12.17
CA SER A 105 -24.85 24.86 11.37
C SER A 105 -24.89 23.34 11.11
N VAL A 106 -26.06 22.71 11.28
CA VAL A 106 -26.47 21.47 10.59
C VAL A 106 -25.57 20.24 10.74
N PHE A 107 -25.86 19.38 11.72
CA PHE A 107 -25.87 17.92 11.51
C PHE A 107 -26.75 17.31 12.61
N SER A 108 -28.07 17.47 12.48
CA SER A 108 -28.94 16.43 11.92
C SER A 108 -29.04 15.20 12.82
N GLN A 109 -30.02 15.31 13.72
CA GLN A 109 -31.05 14.31 13.95
C GLN A 109 -30.62 12.87 14.23
N LEU A 110 -30.95 12.47 15.46
CA LEU A 110 -31.70 11.25 15.73
C LEU A 110 -30.89 9.96 15.74
N TRP A 111 -30.21 9.71 16.86
CA TRP A 111 -30.18 8.36 17.42
C TRP A 111 -30.82 8.39 18.80
N ARG A 112 -31.76 7.47 18.95
CA ARG A 112 -32.80 7.32 19.95
C ARG A 112 -32.33 6.40 21.07
#